data_AF-A0A7X9AB74-F1
#
_entry.id   AF-A0A7X9AB74-F1
#
_cell.length_a   1.000
_cell.length_b   1.000
_cell.length_c   1.000
_cell.angle_alpha   90.00
_cell.angle_beta   90.00
_cell.angle_gamma   90.00
#
_symmetry.space_group_name_H-M   'P 1'
#
loop_
_entity.id
_entity.type
_entity.pdbx_description
1 polymer ?
#
loop_
_entity_poly.entity_id
_entity_poly.type
_entity_poly.pdbx_seq_one_letter_code
_entity_poly.pdbx_strand_id
1 'polypeptide(L)'
;MFFQEEGSLTRNRVLELVHKAADAARDNICRSPRRVLLLPPDITRAHSGAGWITEEFYKIFSKEAEVELIPTLGQHVPHTPEQNRWMFGEIPEEHIHVHDWRDGVTRI
;
A
#
# COMPACT_ATOMS: atom_id res chain seq x y z
N MET A 1 -21.59 2.73 -3.53
CA MET A 1 -20.87 2.59 -2.25
C MET A 1 -21.12 1.19 -1.72
N PHE A 2 -20.08 0.37 -1.56
CA PHE A 2 -20.16 -0.98 -1.01
C PHE A 2 -19.53 -0.96 0.39
N PHE A 3 -20.29 -1.36 1.40
CA PHE A 3 -19.84 -1.48 2.79
C PHE A 3 -20.37 -2.82 3.32
N GLN A 4 -19.50 -3.58 3.99
CA GLN A 4 -19.85 -4.87 4.56
C GLN A 4 -19.08 -5.06 5.86
N GLU A 5 -19.76 -5.55 6.89
CA GLU A 5 -19.17 -5.92 8.17
C GLU A 5 -19.24 -7.45 8.33
N GLU A 6 -18.10 -8.07 8.60
CA GLU A 6 -17.97 -9.51 8.85
C GLU A 6 -17.08 -9.71 10.09
N GLY A 7 -17.40 -10.71 10.92
CA GLY A 7 -16.67 -10.94 12.18
C GLY A 7 -15.20 -11.34 12.01
N SER A 8 -14.84 -11.96 10.89
CA SER A 8 -13.45 -12.19 10.51
C SER A 8 -13.32 -12.27 8.98
N LEU A 9 -12.23 -11.75 8.45
CA LEU A 9 -11.93 -11.81 7.01
C LEU A 9 -10.72 -12.72 6.80
N THR A 10 -10.86 -13.67 5.88
CA THR A 10 -9.72 -14.46 5.42
C THR A 10 -8.83 -13.63 4.50
N ARG A 11 -7.55 -14.00 4.37
CA ARG A 11 -6.63 -13.31 3.44
C ARG A 11 -7.19 -13.28 2.01
N ASN A 12 -7.70 -14.40 1.50
CA ASN A 12 -8.28 -14.46 0.16
C ASN A 12 -9.44 -13.47 0.01
N ARG A 13 -10.30 -13.36 1.02
CA ARG A 13 -11.42 -12.40 1.01
C ARG A 13 -10.93 -10.96 0.98
N VAL A 14 -9.88 -10.63 1.75
CA VAL A 14 -9.25 -9.32 1.70
C VAL A 14 -8.71 -9.02 0.31
N LEU A 15 -8.00 -9.95 -0.32
CA LEU A 15 -7.46 -9.76 -1.68
C LEU A 15 -8.58 -9.54 -2.72
N GLU A 16 -9.68 -10.31 -2.67
CA GLU A 16 -10.85 -10.06 -3.52
C GLU A 16 -11.41 -8.64 -3.37
N LEU A 17 -11.45 -8.13 -2.13
CA LEU A 17 -11.92 -6.77 -1.86
C LEU A 17 -10.94 -5.71 -2.37
N VAL A 18 -9.62 -5.99 -2.34
CA VAL A 18 -8.60 -5.11 -2.95
C VAL A 18 -8.80 -4.99 -4.45
N HIS A 19 -9.06 -6.10 -5.15
CA HIS A 19 -9.36 -6.07 -6.60
C HIS A 19 -10.59 -5.20 -6.89
N LYS A 20 -11.68 -5.39 -6.15
CA LYS A 20 -12.88 -4.55 -6.27
C LYS A 20 -12.60 -3.08 -5.98
N ALA A 21 -11.77 -2.78 -4.99
CA ALA A 21 -11.38 -1.42 -4.66
C ALA A 21 -10.54 -0.78 -5.77
N ALA A 22 -9.64 -1.54 -6.40
CA ALA A 22 -8.85 -1.07 -7.54
C ALA A 22 -9.74 -0.75 -8.76
N ASP A 23 -10.71 -1.60 -9.08
CA ASP A 23 -11.67 -1.35 -10.16
C ASP A 23 -12.53 -0.12 -9.86
N ALA A 24 -13.01 0.01 -8.63
CA ALA A 24 -13.74 1.20 -8.22
C ALA A 24 -12.88 2.48 -8.31
N ALA A 25 -11.59 2.41 -8.00
CA ALA A 25 -10.68 3.54 -8.16
C ALA A 25 -10.52 3.93 -9.64
N ARG A 26 -10.44 2.96 -10.56
CA ARG A 26 -10.41 3.23 -11.99
C ARG A 26 -11.70 3.91 -12.47
N ASP A 27 -12.84 3.39 -12.05
CA ASP A 27 -14.14 3.88 -12.52
C ASP A 27 -14.47 5.27 -11.97
N ASN A 28 -14.10 5.55 -10.71
CA ASN A 28 -14.57 6.74 -9.99
C ASN A 28 -13.51 7.83 -9.79
N ILE A 29 -12.22 7.50 -9.88
CA ILE A 29 -11.12 8.45 -9.59
C ILE A 29 -10.29 8.70 -10.85
N CYS A 30 -9.68 7.65 -11.41
CA CYS A 30 -8.81 7.79 -12.57
C CYS A 30 -8.81 6.51 -13.41
N ARG A 31 -9.45 6.56 -14.58
CA ARG A 31 -9.61 5.40 -15.48
C ARG A 31 -8.30 4.76 -15.94
N SER A 32 -7.23 5.55 -16.05
CA SER A 32 -5.92 5.08 -16.52
C SER A 32 -4.82 5.85 -15.80
N PRO A 33 -4.50 5.48 -14.55
CA PRO A 33 -3.46 6.16 -13.78
C PRO A 33 -2.11 5.91 -14.42
N ARG A 34 -1.31 6.96 -14.58
CA ARG A 34 0.09 6.84 -15.02
C ARG A 34 1.06 6.73 -13.85
N ARG A 35 0.67 7.29 -12.71
CA ARG A 35 1.39 7.27 -11.44
C ARG A 35 0.43 7.00 -10.30
N VAL A 36 0.83 6.13 -9.39
CA VAL A 36 0.08 5.77 -8.19
C VAL A 36 1.01 5.88 -6.99
N LEU A 37 0.54 6.53 -5.93
CA LEU A 37 1.24 6.59 -4.66
C LEU A 37 0.47 5.79 -3.61
N LEU A 38 1.11 4.78 -3.02
CA LEU A 38 0.57 4.00 -1.92
C LEU A 38 1.05 4.60 -0.59
N LEU A 39 0.12 4.85 0.32
CA LEU A 39 0.38 5.40 1.65
C LEU A 39 -0.04 4.40 2.75
N PRO A 40 0.64 3.25 2.86
CA PRO A 40 0.30 2.26 3.88
C PRO A 40 0.68 2.74 5.29
N PRO A 41 0.09 2.14 6.35
CA PRO A 41 0.57 2.32 7.71
C PRO A 41 1.97 1.70 7.88
N ASP A 42 2.65 2.09 8.94
CA ASP A 42 3.97 1.57 9.28
C ASP A 42 3.97 0.16 9.88
N ILE A 43 5.17 -0.31 10.22
CA ILE A 43 5.47 -1.65 10.75
C ILE A 43 4.74 -1.95 12.07
N THR A 44 4.33 -0.94 12.84
CA THR A 44 3.56 -1.16 14.08
C THR A 44 2.19 -1.79 13.80
N ARG A 45 1.75 -1.77 12.54
CA ARG A 45 0.52 -2.41 12.04
C ARG A 45 0.75 -3.69 11.25
N ALA A 46 1.92 -4.32 11.35
CA ALA A 46 2.24 -5.52 10.57
C ALA A 46 1.23 -6.67 10.69
N HIS A 47 0.57 -6.82 11.84
CA HIS A 47 -0.44 -7.86 12.07
C HIS A 47 -1.85 -7.48 11.62
N SER A 48 -2.08 -6.28 11.07
CA SER A 48 -3.41 -5.84 10.64
C SER A 48 -3.77 -6.26 9.20
N GLY A 49 -2.89 -7.00 8.51
CA GLY A 49 -3.06 -7.35 7.10
C GLY A 49 -2.83 -6.19 6.12
N ALA A 50 -2.43 -5.02 6.61
CA ALA A 50 -2.17 -3.85 5.76
C ALA A 50 -1.04 -4.10 4.75
N GLY A 51 -0.06 -4.92 5.12
CA GLY A 51 0.98 -5.39 4.23
C GLY A 51 0.46 -6.09 2.98
N TRP A 52 -0.42 -7.08 3.15
CA TRP A 52 -1.01 -7.83 2.04
C TRP A 52 -1.85 -6.96 1.12
N ILE A 53 -2.61 -6.02 1.70
CA ILE A 53 -3.43 -5.07 0.95
C ILE A 53 -2.54 -4.21 0.05
N THR A 54 -1.44 -3.71 0.62
CA THR A 54 -0.51 -2.82 -0.05
C THR A 54 0.24 -3.54 -1.17
N GLU A 55 0.76 -4.73 -0.89
CA GLU A 55 1.43 -5.57 -1.87
C GLU A 55 0.50 -5.91 -3.05
N GLU A 56 -0.76 -6.23 -2.78
CA GLU A 56 -1.72 -6.57 -3.83
C GLU A 56 -2.08 -5.36 -4.69
N PHE A 57 -2.27 -4.18 -4.10
CA PHE A 57 -2.44 -2.94 -4.86
C PHE A 57 -1.24 -2.65 -5.76
N TYR A 58 -0.02 -2.84 -5.25
CA TYR A 58 1.19 -2.70 -6.05
C TYR A 58 1.19 -3.68 -7.23
N LYS A 59 0.89 -4.96 -7.01
CA LYS A 59 0.80 -5.98 -8.08
C LYS A 59 -0.25 -5.65 -9.14
N ILE A 60 -1.35 -5.02 -8.75
CA ILE A 60 -2.41 -4.59 -9.67
C ILE A 60 -1.96 -3.40 -10.51
N PHE A 61 -1.51 -2.32 -9.88
CA PHE A 61 -1.26 -1.05 -10.56
C PHE A 61 0.10 -0.97 -11.26
N SER A 62 1.12 -1.71 -10.79
CA SER A 62 2.46 -1.73 -11.44
C SER A 62 2.44 -2.29 -12.86
N LYS A 63 1.34 -2.94 -13.27
CA LYS A 63 1.11 -3.40 -14.65
C LYS A 63 0.76 -2.26 -15.61
N GLU A 64 0.32 -1.11 -15.10
CA GLU A 64 -0.20 0.00 -15.91
C GLU A 64 0.31 1.39 -15.51
N ALA A 65 0.92 1.51 -14.34
CA ALA A 65 1.40 2.76 -13.76
C ALA A 65 2.77 2.60 -13.10
N GLU A 66 3.49 3.71 -12.97
CA GLU A 66 4.59 3.85 -12.02
C GLU A 66 3.98 3.89 -10.61
N VAL A 67 4.37 2.95 -9.74
CA VAL A 67 3.79 2.81 -8.39
C VAL A 67 4.87 2.99 -7.36
N GLU A 68 4.72 4.03 -6.56
CA GLU A 68 5.63 4.36 -5.47
C GLU A 68 4.92 4.22 -4.13
N LEU A 69 5.69 3.99 -3.07
CA LEU A 69 5.17 3.71 -1.73
C LEU A 69 5.86 4.54 -0.66
N ILE A 70 5.09 5.08 0.28
CA ILE A 70 5.63 5.81 1.44
C ILE A 70 4.97 5.26 2.71
N PRO A 71 5.68 4.50 3.55
CA PRO A 71 5.13 4.05 4.84
C PRO A 71 4.85 5.27 5.72
N THR A 72 3.63 5.40 6.22
CA THR A 72 3.23 6.57 7.02
C THR A 72 3.65 6.41 8.49
N LEU A 73 4.92 6.72 8.76
CA LEU A 73 5.61 6.51 10.05
C LEU A 73 5.13 7.43 11.19
N GLY A 74 4.57 8.60 10.88
CA GLY A 74 4.42 9.67 11.88
C GLY A 74 5.79 10.06 12.45
N GLN A 75 5.98 9.94 13.78
CA GLN A 75 7.26 10.24 14.44
C GLN A 75 8.20 9.03 14.56
N HIS A 76 7.80 7.86 14.06
CA HIS A 76 8.57 6.61 14.21
C HIS A 76 9.83 6.58 13.34
N VAL A 77 10.71 5.62 13.68
CA VAL A 77 11.94 5.36 12.93
C VAL A 77 11.59 4.70 11.59
N PRO A 78 12.23 5.11 10.48
CA PRO A 78 12.08 4.43 9.19
C PRO A 78 12.29 2.93 9.26
N HIS A 79 11.54 2.21 8.43
CA HIS A 79 11.72 0.78 8.27
C HIS A 79 13.13 0.46 7.77
N THR A 80 13.69 -0.65 8.25
CA THR A 80 14.81 -1.30 7.57
C THR A 80 14.31 -2.04 6.32
N PRO A 81 15.20 -2.34 5.35
CA PRO A 81 14.82 -3.16 4.20
C PRO A 81 14.25 -4.55 4.59
N GLU A 82 14.66 -5.11 5.73
CA GLU A 82 14.10 -6.36 6.25
C GLU A 82 12.66 -6.18 6.75
N GLN A 83 12.39 -5.08 7.44
CA GLN A 83 11.03 -4.72 7.85
C GLN A 83 10.13 -4.44 6.64
N ASN A 84 10.66 -3.79 5.60
CA ASN A 84 9.95 -3.58 4.34
C ASN A 84 9.60 -4.91 3.66
N ARG A 85 10.54 -5.85 3.55
CA ARG A 85 10.24 -7.20 3.01
C ARG A 85 9.21 -7.95 3.85
N TRP A 86 9.28 -7.84 5.17
CA TRP A 86 8.30 -8.49 6.05
C TRP A 86 6.90 -7.87 5.90
N MET A 87 6.81 -6.54 5.81
CA MET A 87 5.54 -5.83 5.72
C MET A 87 4.94 -5.86 4.32
N PHE A 88 5.73 -5.53 3.31
CA PHE A 88 5.27 -5.24 1.94
C PHE A 88 5.59 -6.35 0.94
N GLY A 89 6.15 -7.47 1.41
CA GLY A 89 6.37 -8.66 0.59
C GLY A 89 7.38 -8.43 -0.52
N GLU A 90 6.96 -8.65 -1.77
CA GLU A 90 7.83 -8.63 -2.96
C GLU A 90 8.01 -7.25 -3.60
N ILE A 91 7.52 -6.17 -2.96
CA ILE A 91 7.72 -4.81 -3.47
C ILE A 91 9.23 -4.48 -3.43
N PRO A 92 9.85 -4.08 -4.58
CA PRO A 92 11.25 -3.71 -4.61
C PRO A 92 11.54 -2.48 -3.72
N GLU A 93 12.68 -2.48 -3.04
CA GLU A 93 13.05 -1.44 -2.08
C GLU A 93 13.18 -0.07 -2.77
N GLU A 94 13.58 -0.03 -4.03
CA GLU A 94 13.67 1.20 -4.82
C GLU A 94 12.33 1.93 -4.99
N HIS A 95 11.20 1.23 -4.82
CA HIS A 95 9.86 1.81 -4.88
C HIS A 95 9.31 2.21 -3.50
N ILE A 96 10.11 2.07 -2.44
CA ILE A 96 9.71 2.36 -1.06
C ILE A 96 10.51 3.55 -0.56
N HIS A 97 9.87 4.71 -0.49
CA HIS A 97 10.50 5.91 0.03
C HIS A 97 10.34 6.03 1.54
N VAL A 98 11.40 6.51 2.18
CA VAL A 98 11.42 6.82 3.60
C VAL A 98 10.55 8.05 3.87
N HIS A 99 9.62 7.94 4.82
CA HIS A 99 8.88 9.09 5.33
C HIS A 99 9.75 9.89 6.31
N ASP A 100 10.51 10.84 5.80
CA ASP A 100 11.28 11.77 6.62
C ASP A 100 10.36 12.85 7.20
N TRP A 101 9.91 12.63 8.44
CA TRP A 101 9.05 13.59 9.13
C TRP A 101 9.80 14.80 9.68
N ARG A 102 11.13 14.73 9.80
CA ARG A 102 11.95 15.79 10.39
C ARG A 102 12.27 16.86 9.36
N ASP A 103 12.74 16.44 8.19
CA ASP A 103 13.12 17.34 7.10
C ASP A 103 12.03 17.46 6.03
N GLY A 104 10.94 16.69 6.18
CA GLY A 104 9.80 16.65 5.27
C GLY A 104 10.08 15.80 4.04
N VAL A 105 9.00 15.25 3.46
CA VAL A 105 9.07 14.50 2.19
C VAL A 105 8.99 15.48 1.03
N THR A 106 10.10 15.73 0.36
CA THR A 106 10.19 16.72 -0.74
C THR A 106 10.28 16.10 -2.13
N ARG A 107 10.42 14.77 -2.24
CA ARG A 107 10.61 14.04 -3.50
C ARG A 107 9.89 12.70 -3.46
N ILE A 108 9.31 12.34 -4.60
CA ILE A 108 8.79 11.03 -5.00
C ILE A 108 9.41 10.78 -6.36
#